data_AF-A0A6A6E159-F1
#
_entry.id   AF-A0A6A6E159-F1
#
_cell.length_a   1.000
_cell.length_b   1.000
_cell.length_c   1.000
_cell.angle_alpha   90.00
_cell.angle_beta   90.00
_cell.angle_gamma   90.00
#
_symmetry.space_group_name_H-M   'P 1'
#
loop_
_entity.id
_entity.type
_entity.pdbx_description
1 polymer ?
#
loop_
_entity_poly.entity_id
_entity_poly.type
_entity_poly.pdbx_seq_one_letter_code
_entity_poly.pdbx_strand_id
1 'polypeptide(L)'
;MPHQDQKSGWHGASPQQRANIFPKLDNNDRLEVVQGLSSTEGGEILDEMKSSEAQLSFLTCMKFDRGISTLANATKGTRGAIVEAVTLPSLQEIINHGIEEYLSEEVPTSAEAIVQELKNPGPKNSGRKPAKIIAFTDVGRDIDDAALLVVLAYLHKIKVVEVLLVVTNVKPTESRAKAAKFIFEKMGAPDVPVARGSDGTDEDVNLHHYEFEGVSEPQGTILNGESAIVEKLEALKKNEERCNMIVVTSLRDLSELIKRHESLVETTVSSFFFQGAWEADHEHVKTLVPDMAAVNNSYDRDATTHVYEWLRRGNISTYTATRFSAVKATISSQVFREAAERGHPAARYVYHAFGEQERKYYDDAANPERRFRPHIDKGWYANQHPRWREARGDALPETFEDIQPFVGMTLYDVVAGLLCPLQEYNFVKHIYQPHEQKILIGGKKVDHYVIGRPGDGAGKTIPDVNHELLSNVIVQLLQEGLSEIETV
;
A
#
# COMPACT_ATOMS: atom_id res chain seq x y z
N MET A 1 33.49 -9.02 -68.05
CA MET A 1 32.21 -9.08 -67.32
C MET A 1 31.72 -10.51 -67.34
N PRO A 2 31.58 -11.11 -66.15
CA PRO A 2 30.35 -11.85 -65.83
C PRO A 2 29.74 -11.35 -64.51
N HIS A 3 28.42 -11.42 -64.42
CA HIS A 3 27.61 -11.15 -63.24
C HIS A 3 27.87 -12.19 -62.15
N GLN A 4 28.12 -11.74 -60.91
CA GLN A 4 27.97 -12.55 -59.71
C GLN A 4 26.68 -12.15 -59.00
N ASP A 5 25.75 -13.12 -58.90
CA ASP A 5 24.62 -13.08 -57.99
C ASP A 5 25.11 -13.19 -56.55
N GLN A 6 24.88 -12.15 -55.75
CA GLN A 6 24.95 -12.25 -54.29
C GLN A 6 23.53 -12.41 -53.73
N LYS A 7 23.20 -13.65 -53.32
CA LYS A 7 22.15 -13.90 -52.33
C LYS A 7 22.74 -13.64 -50.94
N SER A 8 22.46 -12.46 -50.36
CA SER A 8 22.75 -12.18 -48.96
C SER A 8 21.58 -12.62 -48.09
N GLY A 9 21.70 -13.78 -47.44
CA GLY A 9 20.76 -14.26 -46.44
C GLY A 9 20.85 -13.48 -45.11
N TRP A 10 19.82 -13.68 -44.30
CA TRP A 10 19.45 -13.14 -42.98
C TRP A 10 20.57 -12.82 -41.95
N HIS A 11 21.77 -13.35 -42.14
CA HIS A 11 22.91 -13.18 -41.25
C HIS A 11 23.60 -11.79 -41.33
N GLY A 12 23.21 -10.94 -42.28
CA GLY A 12 23.74 -9.57 -42.42
C GLY A 12 22.89 -8.45 -41.79
N ALA A 13 21.68 -8.76 -41.28
CA ALA A 13 20.77 -7.73 -40.77
C ALA A 13 21.12 -7.27 -39.36
N SER A 14 21.13 -5.95 -39.14
CA SER A 14 21.32 -5.34 -37.82
C SER A 14 20.16 -5.63 -36.86
N PRO A 15 20.37 -5.58 -35.53
CA PRO A 15 19.31 -5.76 -34.54
C PRO A 15 18.09 -4.83 -34.75
N GLN A 16 18.30 -3.57 -35.19
CA GLN A 16 17.21 -2.66 -35.55
C GLN A 16 16.42 -3.10 -36.80
N GLN A 17 17.07 -3.70 -37.80
CA GLN A 17 16.39 -4.23 -39.00
C GLN A 17 15.53 -5.46 -38.66
N ARG A 18 15.98 -6.28 -37.71
CA ARG A 18 15.22 -7.42 -37.20
C ARG A 18 14.02 -6.99 -36.35
N ALA A 19 14.14 -5.89 -35.60
CA ALA A 19 13.06 -5.34 -34.78
C ALA A 19 11.89 -4.76 -35.61
N ASN A 20 12.13 -4.31 -36.84
CA ASN A 20 11.11 -3.72 -37.72
C ASN A 20 10.20 -4.75 -38.43
N ILE A 21 10.46 -6.04 -38.28
CA ILE A 21 9.68 -7.14 -38.90
C ILE A 21 8.60 -7.67 -37.94
N PHE A 22 8.63 -7.27 -36.66
CA PHE A 22 7.60 -7.65 -35.69
C PHE A 22 6.36 -6.77 -35.81
N PRO A 23 5.15 -7.35 -35.67
CA PRO A 23 3.91 -6.61 -35.78
C PRO A 23 3.84 -5.52 -34.71
N LYS A 24 3.54 -4.29 -35.13
CA LYS A 24 3.22 -3.18 -34.23
C LYS A 24 1.74 -3.23 -33.90
N LEU A 25 1.42 -2.91 -32.65
CA LEU A 25 0.05 -2.65 -32.23
C LEU A 25 -0.31 -1.22 -32.64
N ASP A 26 -1.49 -1.04 -33.23
CA ASP A 26 -2.04 0.29 -33.44
C ASP A 26 -2.47 0.92 -32.10
N ASN A 27 -2.89 2.18 -32.14
CA ASN A 27 -3.37 2.90 -30.94
C ASN A 27 -4.65 2.29 -30.31
N ASN A 28 -5.18 1.19 -30.85
CA ASN A 28 -6.32 0.43 -30.34
C ASN A 28 -5.96 -1.03 -30.01
N ASP A 29 -4.68 -1.34 -29.81
CA ASP A 29 -4.17 -2.68 -29.49
C ASP A 29 -4.51 -3.77 -30.54
N ARG A 30 -4.65 -3.38 -31.82
CA ARG A 30 -4.83 -4.33 -32.93
C ARG A 30 -3.50 -4.56 -33.65
N LEU A 31 -3.21 -5.82 -33.98
CA LEU A 31 -2.07 -6.15 -34.84
C LEU A 31 -2.26 -5.51 -36.22
N GLU A 32 -1.37 -4.58 -36.60
CA GLU A 32 -1.24 -4.18 -38.00
C GLU A 32 -0.54 -5.31 -38.76
N VAL A 33 -1.24 -5.91 -39.73
CA VAL A 33 -0.60 -6.76 -40.73
C VAL A 33 0.21 -5.84 -41.64
N VAL A 34 1.53 -5.97 -41.62
CA VAL A 34 2.44 -5.27 -42.52
C VAL A 34 2.10 -5.68 -43.96
N GLN A 35 1.32 -4.86 -44.67
CA GLN A 35 1.14 -5.01 -46.11
C GLN A 35 2.44 -4.59 -46.80
N GLY A 36 3.17 -5.57 -47.33
CA GLY A 36 4.40 -5.27 -48.10
C GLY A 36 5.40 -6.41 -48.30
N LEU A 37 5.22 -7.58 -47.67
CA LEU A 37 6.12 -8.71 -47.91
C LEU A 37 5.73 -9.45 -49.19
N SER A 38 6.71 -9.72 -50.05
CA SER A 38 6.51 -10.58 -51.21
C SER A 38 6.18 -12.01 -50.75
N SER A 39 5.47 -12.78 -51.59
CA SER A 39 5.07 -14.17 -51.27
C SER A 39 6.22 -15.10 -50.89
N THR A 40 7.45 -14.74 -51.27
CA THR A 40 8.69 -15.45 -50.97
C THR A 40 9.23 -15.15 -49.56
N GLU A 41 9.15 -13.90 -49.09
CA GLU A 41 9.66 -13.49 -47.78
C GLU A 41 8.77 -13.97 -46.63
N GLY A 42 7.45 -14.09 -46.87
CA GLY A 42 6.53 -14.70 -45.91
C GLY A 42 6.75 -16.20 -45.71
N GLY A 43 7.27 -16.90 -46.73
CA GLY A 43 7.57 -18.33 -46.67
C GLY A 43 8.81 -18.66 -45.83
N GLU A 44 9.87 -17.85 -45.95
CA GLU A 44 11.13 -18.06 -45.21
C GLU A 44 10.96 -17.84 -43.69
N ILE A 45 10.16 -16.85 -43.29
CA ILE A 45 9.83 -16.59 -41.87
C ILE A 45 9.03 -17.76 -41.26
N LEU A 46 8.10 -18.33 -42.03
CA LEU A 46 7.31 -19.49 -41.60
C LEU A 46 8.14 -20.78 -41.49
N ASP A 47 9.16 -20.95 -42.34
CA ASP A 47 10.08 -22.07 -42.25
C ASP A 47 11.08 -21.93 -41.08
N GLU A 48 11.48 -20.71 -40.71
CA GLU A 48 12.35 -20.44 -39.56
C GLU A 48 11.63 -20.66 -38.22
N MET A 49 10.32 -20.35 -38.16
CA MET A 49 9.45 -20.61 -37.00
C MET A 49 9.14 -22.09 -36.74
N LYS A 50 9.56 -23.01 -37.62
CA LYS A 50 9.44 -24.46 -37.38
C LYS A 50 10.55 -25.01 -36.48
N SER A 51 11.60 -24.24 -36.21
CA SER A 51 12.65 -24.64 -35.27
C SER A 51 12.19 -24.43 -33.82
N SER A 52 12.49 -25.39 -32.95
CA SER A 52 12.14 -25.34 -31.52
C SER A 52 12.76 -24.14 -30.80
N GLU A 53 13.91 -23.65 -31.26
CA GLU A 53 14.64 -22.51 -30.69
C GLU A 53 13.98 -21.16 -31.02
N ALA A 54 13.46 -21.00 -32.25
CA ALA A 54 12.70 -19.81 -32.65
C ALA A 54 11.34 -19.75 -31.94
N GLN A 55 10.69 -20.90 -31.74
CA GLN A 55 9.45 -21.02 -30.97
C GLN A 55 9.66 -20.66 -29.50
N LEU A 56 10.77 -21.12 -28.89
CA LEU A 56 11.13 -20.76 -27.52
C LEU A 56 11.42 -19.27 -27.37
N SER A 57 12.16 -18.67 -28.31
CA SER A 57 12.43 -17.22 -28.32
C SER A 57 11.16 -16.40 -28.49
N PHE A 58 10.23 -16.82 -29.36
CA PHE A 58 8.94 -16.17 -29.56
C PHE A 58 8.06 -16.24 -28.30
N LEU A 59 7.97 -17.41 -27.65
CA LEU A 59 7.28 -17.59 -26.37
C LEU A 59 7.92 -16.78 -25.24
N THR A 60 9.25 -16.64 -25.23
CA THR A 60 9.98 -15.84 -24.23
C THR A 60 9.74 -14.34 -24.42
N CYS A 61 9.67 -13.85 -25.66
CA CYS A 61 9.24 -12.48 -25.96
C CYS A 61 7.78 -12.23 -25.56
N MET A 62 6.88 -13.20 -25.78
CA MET A 62 5.47 -13.09 -25.37
C MET A 62 5.24 -13.17 -23.85
N LYS A 63 6.18 -13.74 -23.09
CA LYS A 63 6.16 -13.72 -21.62
C LYS A 63 6.54 -12.36 -21.03
N PHE A 64 7.30 -11.54 -21.77
CA PHE A 64 7.79 -10.25 -21.29
C PHE A 64 6.84 -9.08 -21.57
N ASP A 65 5.96 -9.20 -22.57
CA ASP A 65 4.94 -8.20 -22.87
C ASP A 65 3.54 -8.73 -22.59
N ARG A 66 2.58 -7.84 -22.29
CA ARG A 66 1.18 -8.11 -21.89
C ARG A 66 0.31 -8.82 -22.97
N GLY A 67 0.84 -9.82 -23.67
CA GLY A 67 0.30 -10.37 -24.93
C GLY A 67 -0.82 -11.41 -24.79
N ILE A 68 -0.98 -12.06 -23.63
CA ILE A 68 -1.95 -13.16 -23.52
C ILE A 68 -3.41 -12.65 -23.52
N SER A 69 -3.70 -11.51 -22.88
CA SER A 69 -5.05 -10.92 -22.91
C SER A 69 -5.44 -10.41 -24.29
N THR A 70 -4.48 -9.96 -25.09
CA THR A 70 -4.69 -9.46 -26.45
C THR A 70 -4.96 -10.60 -27.43
N LEU A 71 -4.32 -11.77 -27.25
CA LEU A 71 -4.61 -12.98 -28.03
C LEU A 71 -6.01 -13.55 -27.79
N ALA A 72 -6.50 -13.51 -26.55
CA ALA A 72 -7.85 -13.98 -26.22
C ALA A 72 -8.96 -13.15 -26.89
N ASN A 73 -8.70 -11.86 -27.15
CA ASN A 73 -9.62 -10.98 -27.86
C ASN A 73 -9.46 -11.05 -29.39
N ALA A 74 -8.25 -11.26 -29.90
CA ALA A 74 -8.00 -11.45 -31.34
C ALA A 74 -8.58 -12.77 -31.90
N THR A 75 -8.67 -13.81 -31.07
CA THR A 75 -9.14 -15.16 -31.48
C THR A 75 -10.64 -15.28 -31.71
N LYS A 76 -11.46 -14.25 -31.38
CA LYS A 76 -12.89 -14.21 -31.75
C LYS A 76 -13.13 -13.94 -33.24
N GLY A 77 -12.17 -13.36 -33.98
CA GLY A 77 -12.32 -12.99 -35.39
C GLY A 77 -11.58 -13.89 -36.40
N THR A 78 -10.58 -14.65 -35.97
CA THR A 78 -9.62 -15.34 -36.85
C THR A 78 -9.42 -16.80 -36.46
N ARG A 79 -10.51 -17.52 -36.21
CA ARG A 79 -10.48 -18.96 -35.86
C ARG A 79 -9.93 -19.87 -36.98
N GLY A 80 -9.81 -19.38 -38.22
CA GLY A 80 -9.41 -20.20 -39.37
C GLY A 80 -7.92 -20.22 -39.69
N ALA A 81 -7.18 -19.12 -39.50
CA ALA A 81 -5.83 -18.98 -40.06
C ALA A 81 -4.69 -19.35 -39.11
N ILE A 82 -4.89 -19.24 -37.79
CA ILE A 82 -3.84 -19.55 -36.80
C ILE A 82 -3.84 -21.05 -36.44
N VAL A 83 -4.97 -21.74 -36.63
CA VAL A 83 -5.13 -23.17 -36.27
C VAL A 83 -4.46 -24.10 -37.30
N GLU A 84 -4.24 -23.68 -38.54
CA GLU A 84 -3.60 -24.53 -39.56
C GLU A 84 -2.06 -24.53 -39.55
N ALA A 85 -1.40 -23.57 -38.90
CA ALA A 85 0.06 -23.46 -38.93
C ALA A 85 0.80 -24.16 -37.77
N VAL A 86 0.10 -24.62 -36.74
CA VAL A 86 0.71 -25.33 -35.60
C VAL A 86 -0.15 -26.52 -35.19
N THR A 87 -0.08 -27.60 -35.97
CA THR A 87 -0.57 -28.93 -35.58
C THR A 87 0.53 -29.73 -34.90
N LEU A 88 1.17 -29.14 -33.88
CA LEU A 88 2.02 -29.87 -32.95
C LEU A 88 1.23 -30.08 -31.65
N PRO A 89 0.76 -31.31 -31.38
CA PRO A 89 0.10 -31.65 -30.12
C PRO A 89 0.90 -31.17 -28.90
N SER A 90 2.23 -31.23 -28.98
CA SER A 90 3.14 -30.76 -27.94
C SER A 90 3.10 -29.25 -27.68
N LEU A 91 2.87 -28.41 -28.70
CA LEU A 91 2.83 -26.96 -28.52
C LEU A 91 1.49 -26.53 -27.94
N GLN A 92 0.39 -27.17 -28.35
CA GLN A 92 -0.92 -26.97 -27.75
C GLN A 92 -0.95 -27.51 -26.31
N GLU A 93 -0.28 -28.63 -26.02
CA GLU A 93 -0.11 -29.14 -24.66
C GLU A 93 0.75 -28.20 -23.80
N ILE A 94 1.86 -27.66 -24.31
CA ILE A 94 2.69 -26.68 -23.58
C ILE A 94 1.93 -25.37 -23.37
N ILE A 95 1.16 -24.90 -24.36
CA ILE A 95 0.30 -23.72 -24.22
C ILE A 95 -0.83 -24.01 -23.24
N ASN A 96 -1.48 -25.16 -23.31
CA ASN A 96 -2.57 -25.52 -22.40
C ASN A 96 -2.04 -25.75 -20.98
N HIS A 97 -0.90 -26.41 -20.77
CA HIS A 97 -0.26 -26.53 -19.46
C HIS A 97 0.17 -25.17 -18.93
N GLY A 98 0.82 -24.35 -19.76
CA GLY A 98 1.25 -23.01 -19.37
C GLY A 98 0.08 -22.07 -19.07
N ILE A 99 -1.04 -22.21 -19.79
CA ILE A 99 -2.27 -21.44 -19.55
C ILE A 99 -3.03 -22.01 -18.34
N GLU A 100 -3.15 -23.32 -18.17
CA GLU A 100 -3.79 -23.94 -17.00
C GLU A 100 -3.00 -23.63 -15.72
N GLU A 101 -1.67 -23.72 -15.73
CA GLU A 101 -0.81 -23.32 -14.60
C GLU A 101 -0.94 -21.82 -14.29
N TYR A 102 -1.16 -20.97 -15.31
CA TYR A 102 -1.37 -19.53 -15.10
C TYR A 102 -2.80 -19.16 -14.68
N LEU A 103 -3.81 -19.92 -15.12
CA LEU A 103 -5.24 -19.68 -14.88
C LEU A 103 -5.82 -20.44 -13.68
N SER A 104 -5.13 -21.45 -13.14
CA SER A 104 -5.64 -22.30 -12.05
C SER A 104 -5.18 -21.90 -10.64
N GLU A 105 -4.23 -20.97 -10.51
CA GLU A 105 -3.87 -20.49 -9.18
C GLU A 105 -4.97 -19.57 -8.64
N GLU A 106 -5.78 -20.13 -7.75
CA GLU A 106 -6.79 -19.40 -7.00
C GLU A 106 -6.13 -18.23 -6.26
N VAL A 107 -6.53 -17.01 -6.60
CA VAL A 107 -6.10 -15.83 -5.86
C VAL A 107 -6.65 -15.95 -4.44
N PRO A 108 -5.83 -15.80 -3.39
CA PRO A 108 -6.30 -15.85 -2.01
C PRO A 108 -7.44 -14.84 -1.79
N THR A 109 -8.60 -15.33 -1.34
CA THR A 109 -9.79 -14.50 -1.07
C THR A 109 -10.21 -14.49 0.40
N SER A 110 -9.56 -15.27 1.26
CA SER A 110 -9.74 -15.23 2.72
C SER A 110 -8.54 -14.58 3.41
N ALA A 111 -8.76 -14.07 4.63
CA ALA A 111 -7.69 -13.45 5.41
C ALA A 111 -6.57 -14.43 5.76
N GLU A 112 -6.92 -15.66 6.14
CA GLU A 112 -5.97 -16.73 6.46
C GLU A 112 -5.14 -17.07 5.23
N ALA A 113 -5.77 -17.27 4.06
CA ALA A 113 -5.06 -17.57 2.83
C ALA A 113 -4.12 -16.43 2.41
N ILE A 114 -4.55 -15.17 2.57
CA ILE A 114 -3.71 -13.99 2.30
C ILE A 114 -2.51 -13.96 3.24
N VAL A 115 -2.70 -14.15 4.54
CA VAL A 115 -1.58 -14.14 5.50
C VAL A 115 -0.66 -15.34 5.30
N GLN A 116 -1.17 -16.50 4.89
CA GLN A 116 -0.34 -17.64 4.51
C GLN A 116 0.47 -17.37 3.25
N GLU A 117 -0.11 -16.72 2.23
CA GLU A 117 0.62 -16.28 1.03
C GLU A 117 1.70 -15.24 1.38
N LEU A 118 1.48 -14.38 2.37
CA LEU A 118 2.50 -13.45 2.85
C LEU A 118 3.68 -14.17 3.54
N LYS A 119 3.38 -15.19 4.36
CA LYS A 119 4.41 -16.01 5.05
C LYS A 119 5.19 -16.89 4.09
N ASN A 120 4.47 -17.52 3.17
CA ASN A 120 4.97 -18.54 2.26
C ASN A 120 4.54 -18.17 0.84
N PRO A 121 5.19 -17.16 0.21
CA PRO A 121 4.80 -16.69 -1.11
C PRO A 121 4.84 -17.83 -2.12
N GLY A 122 3.73 -18.00 -2.86
CA GLY A 122 3.63 -18.98 -3.93
C GLY A 122 4.65 -18.71 -5.05
N PRO A 123 4.77 -19.59 -6.05
CA PRO A 123 5.81 -19.51 -7.09
C PRO A 123 5.91 -18.14 -7.77
N LYS A 124 4.78 -17.47 -8.04
CA LYS A 124 4.72 -16.13 -8.64
C LYS A 124 5.34 -15.02 -7.78
N ASN A 125 5.30 -15.19 -6.45
CA ASN A 125 5.87 -14.26 -5.49
C ASN A 125 7.19 -14.79 -4.89
N SER A 126 7.59 -16.02 -5.22
CA SER A 126 8.84 -16.62 -4.77
C SER A 126 10.02 -15.81 -5.33
N GLY A 127 10.88 -15.31 -4.44
CA GLY A 127 11.99 -14.43 -4.81
C GLY A 127 11.66 -12.94 -4.88
N ARG A 128 10.41 -12.53 -4.59
CA ARG A 128 10.12 -11.11 -4.37
C ARG A 128 10.98 -10.59 -3.23
N LYS A 129 11.68 -9.47 -3.49
CA LYS A 129 12.42 -8.76 -2.44
C LYS A 129 11.43 -8.06 -1.50
N PRO A 130 11.72 -8.01 -0.18
CA PRO A 130 10.89 -7.26 0.75
C PRO A 130 10.76 -5.79 0.31
N ALA A 131 9.56 -5.22 0.45
CA ALA A 131 9.37 -3.80 0.18
C ALA A 131 10.13 -2.96 1.22
N LYS A 132 10.99 -2.05 0.76
CA LYS A 132 11.76 -1.14 1.63
C LYS A 132 10.90 0.03 2.04
N ILE A 133 10.78 0.28 3.35
CA ILE A 133 9.85 1.27 3.91
C ILE A 133 10.56 2.21 4.87
N ILE A 134 10.28 3.51 4.74
CA ILE A 134 10.47 4.52 5.79
C ILE A 134 9.07 4.97 6.23
N ALA A 135 8.79 4.96 7.53
CA ALA A 135 7.48 5.34 8.08
C ALA A 135 7.59 6.62 8.92
N PHE A 136 6.67 7.56 8.73
CA PHE A 136 6.47 8.75 9.56
C PHE A 136 5.16 8.59 10.33
N THR A 137 5.21 8.74 11.66
CA THR A 137 4.11 8.44 12.60
C THR A 137 4.10 9.39 13.80
N ASP A 138 2.95 9.62 14.42
CA ASP A 138 2.80 10.27 15.72
C ASP A 138 2.31 9.30 16.81
N VAL A 139 2.83 8.08 16.80
CA VAL A 139 2.49 7.03 17.78
C VAL A 139 2.36 7.54 19.22
N GLY A 140 1.28 7.11 19.86
CA GLY A 140 0.89 7.51 21.21
C GLY A 140 -0.14 8.64 21.23
N ARG A 141 -0.46 9.28 20.10
CA ARG A 141 -1.53 10.29 20.05
C ARG A 141 -2.90 9.62 20.15
N ASP A 142 -3.07 8.57 19.36
CA ASP A 142 -4.14 7.59 19.36
C ASP A 142 -3.53 6.20 19.10
N ILE A 143 -4.39 5.20 18.91
CA ILE A 143 -3.98 3.80 18.92
C ILE A 143 -3.66 3.23 17.54
N ASP A 144 -3.99 3.92 16.45
CA ASP A 144 -3.89 3.35 15.11
C ASP A 144 -2.47 3.41 14.55
N ASP A 145 -1.68 4.42 14.89
CA ASP A 145 -0.23 4.40 14.72
C ASP A 145 0.41 3.19 15.43
N ALA A 146 0.06 2.95 16.70
CA ALA A 146 0.64 1.86 17.47
C ALA A 146 0.28 0.50 16.87
N ALA A 147 -0.97 0.33 16.41
CA ALA A 147 -1.41 -0.84 15.67
C ALA A 147 -0.67 -1.00 14.33
N LEU A 148 -0.42 0.10 13.61
CA LEU A 148 0.39 0.08 12.38
C LEU A 148 1.81 -0.41 12.68
N LEU A 149 2.45 0.06 13.75
CA LEU A 149 3.80 -0.38 14.11
C LEU A 149 3.83 -1.87 14.49
N VAL A 150 2.82 -2.40 15.18
CA VAL A 150 2.67 -3.84 15.45
C VAL A 150 2.61 -4.63 14.14
N VAL A 151 1.80 -4.19 13.18
CA VAL A 151 1.66 -4.83 11.86
C VAL A 151 2.98 -4.76 11.08
N LEU A 152 3.64 -3.60 11.03
CA LEU A 152 4.91 -3.43 10.32
C LEU A 152 6.03 -4.27 10.94
N ALA A 153 6.10 -4.36 12.26
CA ALA A 153 7.06 -5.21 12.96
C ALA A 153 6.88 -6.68 12.58
N TYR A 154 5.64 -7.16 12.55
CA TYR A 154 5.35 -8.52 12.13
C TYR A 154 5.71 -8.78 10.67
N LEU A 155 5.28 -7.90 9.74
CA LEU A 155 5.62 -8.00 8.32
C LEU A 155 7.14 -7.93 8.08
N HIS A 156 7.87 -7.21 8.93
CA HIS A 156 9.33 -7.15 8.89
C HIS A 156 9.99 -8.47 9.29
N LYS A 157 9.49 -9.10 10.34
CA LYS A 157 9.98 -10.42 10.81
C LYS A 157 9.80 -11.49 9.76
N ILE A 158 8.64 -11.52 9.11
CA ILE A 158 8.34 -12.49 8.03
C ILE A 158 8.88 -12.06 6.65
N LYS A 159 9.70 -11.00 6.59
CA LYS A 159 10.39 -10.53 5.37
C LYS A 159 9.45 -10.18 4.21
N VAL A 160 8.23 -9.74 4.50
CA VAL A 160 7.36 -9.06 3.53
C VAL A 160 7.84 -7.64 3.29
N VAL A 161 8.34 -6.99 4.35
CA VAL A 161 8.92 -5.64 4.30
C VAL A 161 10.30 -5.58 4.95
N GLU A 162 11.08 -4.60 4.54
CA GLU A 162 12.28 -4.15 5.23
C GLU A 162 12.00 -2.73 5.75
N VAL A 163 11.71 -2.59 7.05
CA VAL A 163 11.49 -1.28 7.67
C VAL A 163 12.86 -0.66 7.92
N LEU A 164 13.26 0.26 7.05
CA LEU A 164 14.57 0.90 7.08
C LEU A 164 14.71 1.91 8.22
N LEU A 165 13.61 2.59 8.55
CA LEU A 165 13.54 3.64 9.55
C LEU A 165 12.08 3.95 9.91
N VAL A 166 11.84 4.20 11.20
CA VAL A 166 10.62 4.86 11.68
C VAL A 166 10.98 6.23 12.24
N VAL A 167 10.30 7.27 11.78
CA VAL A 167 10.49 8.66 12.18
C VAL A 167 9.26 9.10 12.94
N THR A 168 9.41 9.42 14.22
CA THR A 168 8.29 9.88 15.04
C THR A 168 8.32 11.40 15.14
N ASN A 169 7.21 12.07 14.83
CA ASN A 169 7.08 13.52 15.00
C ASN A 169 5.82 13.86 15.81
N VAL A 170 5.48 15.15 15.91
CA VAL A 170 4.48 15.69 16.85
C VAL A 170 4.98 15.63 18.30
N LYS A 171 5.03 16.77 19.01
CA LYS A 171 5.50 16.78 20.40
C LYS A 171 4.60 15.92 21.32
N PRO A 172 5.15 15.25 22.34
CA PRO A 172 6.56 15.13 22.72
C PRO A 172 7.29 14.05 21.92
N THR A 173 8.12 14.47 20.96
CA THR A 173 8.74 13.58 19.97
C THR A 173 9.61 12.48 20.57
N GLU A 174 10.25 12.76 21.71
CA GLU A 174 11.10 11.80 22.42
C GLU A 174 10.29 10.62 22.97
N SER A 175 9.16 10.91 23.63
CA SER A 175 8.27 9.86 24.16
C SER A 175 7.66 9.02 23.04
N ARG A 176 7.32 9.64 21.90
CA ARG A 176 6.83 8.93 20.71
C ARG A 176 7.90 8.01 20.13
N ALA A 177 9.14 8.50 19.98
CA ALA A 177 10.26 7.67 19.55
C ALA A 177 10.49 6.49 20.50
N LYS A 178 10.38 6.71 21.81
CA LYS A 178 10.47 5.63 22.81
C LYS A 178 9.35 4.62 22.67
N ALA A 179 8.11 5.06 22.47
CA ALA A 179 6.96 4.18 22.26
C ALA A 179 7.11 3.34 20.98
N ALA A 180 7.52 3.96 19.87
CA ALA A 180 7.82 3.24 18.63
C ALA A 180 8.90 2.18 18.85
N LYS A 181 10.03 2.55 19.47
CA LYS A 181 11.13 1.61 19.72
C LYS A 181 10.70 0.48 20.65
N PHE A 182 9.96 0.78 21.70
CA PHE A 182 9.37 -0.19 22.60
C PHE A 182 8.50 -1.20 21.85
N ILE A 183 7.60 -0.74 20.95
CA ILE A 183 6.76 -1.64 20.17
C ILE A 183 7.61 -2.60 19.33
N PHE A 184 8.56 -2.10 18.55
CA PHE A 184 9.42 -2.96 17.71
C PHE A 184 10.22 -3.97 18.53
N GLU A 185 10.79 -3.57 19.68
CA GLU A 185 11.49 -4.49 20.58
C GLU A 185 10.57 -5.58 21.12
N LYS A 186 9.38 -5.20 21.60
CA LYS A 186 8.41 -6.16 22.18
C LYS A 186 7.71 -7.02 21.15
N MET A 187 7.79 -6.65 19.87
CA MET A 187 7.35 -7.48 18.75
C MET A 187 8.46 -8.41 18.23
N GLY A 188 9.68 -8.37 18.81
CA GLY A 188 10.81 -9.18 18.35
C GLY A 188 11.47 -8.67 17.07
N ALA A 189 11.42 -7.35 16.82
CA ALA A 189 12.06 -6.66 15.71
C ALA A 189 12.97 -5.51 16.18
N PRO A 190 13.90 -5.76 17.13
CA PRO A 190 14.73 -4.71 17.75
C PRO A 190 15.72 -4.05 16.78
N ASP A 191 15.95 -4.67 15.61
CA ASP A 191 16.83 -4.18 14.54
C ASP A 191 16.25 -3.00 13.76
N VAL A 192 14.92 -2.77 13.83
CA VAL A 192 14.29 -1.62 13.19
C VAL A 192 14.78 -0.32 13.85
N PRO A 193 15.42 0.60 13.09
CA PRO A 193 15.87 1.88 13.61
C PRO A 193 14.69 2.84 13.83
N VAL A 194 14.76 3.60 14.93
CA VAL A 194 13.77 4.63 15.25
C VAL A 194 14.49 5.97 15.42
N ALA A 195 13.92 7.01 14.84
CA ALA A 195 14.45 8.37 14.92
C ALA A 195 13.40 9.35 15.43
N ARG A 196 13.90 10.34 16.18
CA ARG A 196 13.14 11.49 16.62
C ARG A 196 13.11 12.55 15.53
N GLY A 197 11.94 12.80 14.97
CA GLY A 197 11.66 13.89 14.02
C GLY A 197 11.44 15.23 14.71
N SER A 198 10.81 16.14 13.98
CA SER A 198 10.42 17.48 14.42
C SER A 198 9.22 17.46 15.38
N ASP A 199 8.93 18.60 16.01
CA ASP A 199 7.74 18.77 16.85
C ASP A 199 6.41 18.68 16.08
N GLY A 200 6.44 18.56 14.75
CA GLY A 200 5.29 18.31 13.87
C GLY A 200 4.28 19.46 13.74
N THR A 201 4.17 20.32 14.74
CA THR A 201 3.26 21.46 14.79
C THR A 201 3.82 22.53 15.73
N ASP A 202 3.41 23.78 15.52
CA ASP A 202 3.72 24.89 16.44
C ASP A 202 2.68 25.00 17.56
N GLU A 203 1.53 24.32 17.42
CA GLU A 203 0.46 24.32 18.41
C GLU A 203 0.85 23.52 19.66
N ASP A 204 0.33 23.90 20.82
CA ASP A 204 0.49 23.11 22.04
C ASP A 204 -0.35 21.85 22.00
N VAL A 205 0.32 20.71 22.22
CA VAL A 205 -0.32 19.40 22.23
C VAL A 205 -0.63 19.05 23.68
N ASN A 206 -1.91 18.98 24.00
CA ASN A 206 -2.36 18.47 25.29
C ASN A 206 -2.14 16.96 25.32
N LEU A 207 -1.26 16.53 26.22
CA LEU A 207 -0.98 15.13 26.48
C LEU A 207 -2.07 14.50 27.33
N HIS A 208 -2.56 13.35 26.90
CA HIS A 208 -3.39 12.49 27.75
C HIS A 208 -2.51 11.60 28.63
N HIS A 209 -3.01 11.23 29.83
CA HIS A 209 -2.25 10.44 30.80
C HIS A 209 -1.91 9.03 30.29
N TYR A 210 -2.73 8.50 29.38
CA TYR A 210 -2.60 7.15 28.85
C TYR A 210 -1.65 7.03 27.64
N GLU A 211 -1.20 8.13 27.02
CA GLU A 211 -0.48 8.12 25.73
C GLU A 211 0.80 7.26 25.76
N PHE A 212 1.48 7.23 26.91
CA PHE A 212 2.75 6.50 27.10
C PHE A 212 2.74 5.59 28.33
N GLU A 213 1.57 5.33 28.92
CA GLU A 213 1.46 4.48 30.10
C GLU A 213 1.81 3.02 29.77
N GLY A 214 2.70 2.41 30.55
CA GLY A 214 3.18 1.04 30.33
C GLY A 214 4.29 0.90 29.28
N VAL A 215 4.72 1.99 28.64
CA VAL A 215 5.92 2.02 27.79
C VAL A 215 7.15 2.01 28.69
N SER A 216 7.90 0.91 28.68
CA SER A 216 9.20 0.84 29.38
C SER A 216 10.28 1.56 28.57
N GLU A 217 11.36 2.00 29.23
CA GLU A 217 12.53 2.55 28.53
C GLU A 217 13.06 1.53 27.51
N PRO A 218 13.10 1.85 26.21
CA PRO A 218 13.58 0.94 25.19
C PRO A 218 15.10 0.79 25.27
N GLN A 219 15.62 -0.27 24.64
CA GLN A 219 17.05 -0.47 24.48
C GLN A 219 17.60 0.27 23.24
N GLY A 220 18.91 0.48 23.22
CA GLY A 220 19.60 1.11 22.10
C GLY A 220 19.43 2.62 22.04
N THR A 221 19.62 3.19 20.86
CA THR A 221 19.70 4.64 20.64
C THR A 221 18.58 5.11 19.72
N ILE A 222 17.89 6.17 20.14
CA ILE A 222 16.99 6.93 19.27
C ILE A 222 17.83 7.86 18.41
N LEU A 223 17.67 7.75 17.09
CA LEU A 223 18.44 8.52 16.12
C LEU A 223 17.87 9.94 15.95
N ASN A 224 18.64 10.81 15.31
CA ASN A 224 18.14 12.10 14.82
C ASN A 224 17.41 11.91 13.47
N GLY A 225 16.16 12.39 13.37
CA GLY A 225 15.26 12.19 12.23
C GLY A 225 15.89 12.52 10.87
N GLU A 226 16.16 13.80 10.61
CA GLU A 226 16.67 14.26 9.31
C GLU A 226 17.96 13.55 8.91
N SER A 227 18.93 13.48 9.84
CA SER A 227 20.23 12.84 9.58
C SER A 227 20.08 11.36 9.24
N ALA A 228 19.22 10.64 9.99
CA ALA A 228 18.97 9.22 9.75
C ALA A 228 18.25 8.98 8.42
N ILE A 229 17.26 9.81 8.05
CA ILE A 229 16.57 9.70 6.76
C ILE A 229 17.58 9.86 5.62
N VAL A 230 18.37 10.95 5.64
CA VAL A 230 19.35 11.24 4.58
C VAL A 230 20.37 10.11 4.45
N GLU A 231 20.88 9.57 5.57
CA GLU A 231 21.78 8.42 5.56
C GLU A 231 21.17 7.20 4.84
N LYS A 232 19.92 6.85 5.15
CA LYS A 232 19.23 5.72 4.50
C LYS A 232 19.02 5.97 3.01
N LEU A 233 18.60 7.17 2.62
CA LEU A 233 18.38 7.49 1.21
C LEU A 233 19.69 7.50 0.41
N GLU A 234 20.79 8.05 0.95
CA GLU A 234 22.11 7.99 0.29
C GLU A 234 22.62 6.55 0.14
N ALA A 235 22.36 5.69 1.13
CA ALA A 235 22.68 4.26 1.03
C ALA A 235 21.87 3.56 -0.08
N LEU A 236 20.57 3.85 -0.20
CA LEU A 236 19.73 3.34 -1.29
C LEU A 236 20.22 3.82 -2.65
N LYS A 237 20.51 5.12 -2.78
CA LYS A 237 21.04 5.73 -4.00
C LYS A 237 22.34 5.05 -4.45
N LYS A 238 23.26 4.83 -3.51
CA LYS A 238 24.53 4.14 -3.78
C LYS A 238 24.34 2.72 -4.29
N ASN A 239 23.29 2.04 -3.86
CA ASN A 239 22.96 0.68 -4.27
C ASN A 239 22.00 0.61 -5.47
N GLU A 240 21.61 1.76 -6.04
CA GLU A 240 20.60 1.87 -7.11
C GLU A 240 19.24 1.28 -6.71
N GLU A 241 18.89 1.42 -5.43
CA GLU A 241 17.65 0.93 -4.84
C GLU A 241 16.70 2.08 -4.50
N ARG A 242 15.43 1.74 -4.27
CA ARG A 242 14.39 2.69 -3.88
C ARG A 242 13.58 2.16 -2.70
N CYS A 243 12.95 3.07 -1.98
CA CYS A 243 12.02 2.75 -0.90
C CYS A 243 10.64 3.41 -1.12
N ASN A 244 9.65 2.94 -0.37
CA ASN A 244 8.37 3.58 -0.20
C ASN A 244 8.36 4.39 1.10
N MET A 245 7.58 5.47 1.14
CA MET A 245 7.38 6.25 2.35
C MET A 245 5.93 6.18 2.81
N ILE A 246 5.69 5.67 4.01
CA ILE A 246 4.39 5.72 4.70
C ILE A 246 4.39 6.99 5.55
N VAL A 247 3.37 7.82 5.39
CA VAL A 247 3.24 9.13 6.04
C VAL A 247 1.85 9.23 6.64
N VAL A 248 1.76 8.93 7.93
CA VAL A 248 0.49 8.87 8.66
C VAL A 248 0.43 9.92 9.77
N THR A 249 1.18 11.01 9.60
CA THR A 249 1.35 12.05 10.61
C THR A 249 1.58 13.41 9.95
N SER A 250 2.03 14.41 10.74
CA SER A 250 2.45 15.72 10.24
C SER A 250 3.45 15.62 9.07
N LEU A 251 3.24 16.45 8.06
CA LEU A 251 4.07 16.55 6.86
C LEU A 251 5.33 17.41 7.05
N ARG A 252 5.58 17.94 8.25
CA ARG A 252 6.72 18.85 8.54
C ARG A 252 8.07 18.26 8.17
N ASP A 253 8.41 17.08 8.69
CA ASP A 253 9.70 16.44 8.41
C ASP A 253 9.88 16.09 6.94
N LEU A 254 8.81 15.61 6.27
CA LEU A 254 8.85 15.32 4.84
C LEU A 254 9.04 16.61 4.02
N SER A 255 8.36 17.70 4.40
CA SER A 255 8.49 19.00 3.76
C SER A 255 9.91 19.53 3.85
N GLU A 256 10.52 19.48 5.03
CA GLU A 256 11.92 19.90 5.23
C GLU A 256 12.91 19.03 4.48
N LEU A 257 12.69 17.70 4.47
CA LEU A 257 13.50 16.77 3.67
C LEU A 257 13.46 17.14 2.18
N ILE A 258 12.27 17.40 1.62
CA ILE A 258 12.10 17.79 0.22
C ILE A 258 12.81 19.12 -0.06
N LYS A 259 12.61 20.16 0.77
CA LYS A 259 13.24 21.48 0.57
C LYS A 259 14.77 21.41 0.48
N ARG A 260 15.39 20.52 1.27
CA ARG A 260 16.85 20.43 1.40
C ARG A 260 17.47 19.36 0.51
N HIS A 261 16.73 18.30 0.20
CA HIS A 261 17.24 17.10 -0.44
C HIS A 261 16.33 16.57 -1.58
N GLU A 262 15.62 17.47 -2.27
CA GLU A 262 14.67 17.14 -3.36
C GLU A 262 15.17 16.05 -4.32
N SER A 263 16.36 16.24 -4.92
CA SER A 263 16.92 15.28 -5.88
C SER A 263 17.18 13.89 -5.27
N LEU A 264 17.54 13.84 -3.99
CA LEU A 264 17.72 12.56 -3.30
C LEU A 264 16.38 11.85 -3.13
N VAL A 265 15.33 12.58 -2.71
CA VAL A 265 13.97 12.04 -2.61
C VAL A 265 13.48 11.54 -3.97
N GLU A 266 13.62 12.33 -5.04
CA GLU A 266 13.19 11.95 -6.40
C GLU A 266 13.84 10.67 -6.92
N THR A 267 15.13 10.49 -6.61
CA THR A 267 15.91 9.34 -7.10
C THR A 267 15.72 8.07 -6.28
N THR A 268 15.32 8.18 -5.01
CA THR A 268 15.30 7.06 -4.05
C THR A 268 13.92 6.69 -3.55
N VAL A 269 12.89 7.54 -3.70
CA VAL A 269 11.53 7.23 -3.27
C VAL A 269 10.69 6.78 -4.45
N SER A 270 10.11 5.59 -4.37
CA SER A 270 9.23 5.03 -5.41
C SER A 270 7.81 5.59 -5.33
N SER A 271 7.24 5.61 -4.13
CA SER A 271 5.85 6.01 -3.88
C SER A 271 5.66 6.53 -2.46
N PHE A 272 4.64 7.38 -2.28
CA PHE A 272 4.15 7.81 -0.96
C PHE A 272 2.80 7.19 -0.62
N PHE A 273 2.61 6.84 0.65
CA PHE A 273 1.38 6.29 1.21
C PHE A 273 0.90 7.19 2.34
N PHE A 274 -0.22 7.88 2.14
CA PHE A 274 -0.76 8.84 3.10
C PHE A 274 -2.01 8.29 3.78
N GLN A 275 -2.10 8.48 5.09
CA GLN A 275 -3.40 8.62 5.74
C GLN A 275 -3.81 10.09 5.64
N GLY A 276 -4.96 10.35 5.02
CA GLY A 276 -5.47 11.71 4.88
C GLY A 276 -6.51 11.81 3.79
N ALA A 277 -6.85 13.04 3.41
CA ALA A 277 -7.72 13.27 2.27
C ALA A 277 -7.13 14.37 1.39
N TRP A 278 -7.49 14.30 0.12
CA TRP A 278 -7.32 15.39 -0.81
C TRP A 278 -8.53 15.45 -1.74
N GLU A 279 -8.86 16.66 -2.18
CA GLU A 279 -9.91 16.92 -3.14
C GLU A 279 -9.29 17.11 -4.52
N ALA A 280 -9.93 16.53 -5.54
CA ALA A 280 -9.62 16.89 -6.90
C ALA A 280 -10.26 18.25 -7.17
N ASP A 281 -9.46 19.26 -7.52
CA ASP A 281 -10.01 20.54 -7.97
C ASP A 281 -10.88 20.30 -9.23
N HIS A 282 -12.19 20.48 -9.05
CA HIS A 282 -13.20 20.26 -10.09
C HIS A 282 -13.22 21.38 -11.14
N GLU A 283 -12.71 22.57 -10.80
CA GLU A 283 -12.72 23.74 -11.67
C GLU A 283 -11.41 23.89 -12.46
N HIS A 284 -10.27 23.54 -11.87
CA HIS A 284 -8.95 23.71 -12.46
C HIS A 284 -8.15 22.39 -12.42
N VAL A 285 -8.22 21.63 -13.50
CA VAL A 285 -7.30 20.52 -13.84
C VAL A 285 -6.83 19.68 -12.64
N LYS A 286 -7.64 18.71 -12.18
CA LYS A 286 -7.17 17.45 -11.55
C LYS A 286 -5.96 17.57 -10.60
N THR A 287 -5.84 18.63 -9.80
CA THR A 287 -4.68 18.82 -8.93
C THR A 287 -4.92 18.14 -7.58
N LEU A 288 -3.83 17.73 -6.90
CA LEU A 288 -3.91 17.18 -5.55
C LEU A 288 -4.07 18.34 -4.56
N VAL A 289 -5.27 18.63 -4.07
CA VAL A 289 -5.50 19.66 -3.05
C VAL A 289 -5.68 18.99 -1.69
N PRO A 290 -4.77 19.18 -0.72
CA PRO A 290 -4.92 18.54 0.59
C PRO A 290 -6.20 19.03 1.27
N ASP A 291 -6.96 18.10 1.85
CA ASP A 291 -8.07 18.45 2.74
C ASP A 291 -7.49 18.92 4.08
N MET A 292 -7.51 20.23 4.30
CA MET A 292 -6.99 20.84 5.53
C MET A 292 -7.84 20.55 6.77
N ALA A 293 -9.00 19.90 6.62
CA ALA A 293 -9.78 19.38 7.75
C ALA A 293 -9.30 17.99 8.22
N ALA A 294 -8.45 17.30 7.45
CA ALA A 294 -7.78 16.09 7.90
C ALA A 294 -6.71 16.43 8.94
N VAL A 295 -6.66 15.67 10.04
CA VAL A 295 -5.78 15.95 11.20
C VAL A 295 -4.32 16.05 10.78
N ASN A 296 -3.81 15.06 10.04
CA ASN A 296 -2.43 15.01 9.57
C ASN A 296 -2.02 16.20 8.69
N ASN A 297 -2.94 16.68 7.85
CA ASN A 297 -2.74 17.86 7.01
C ASN A 297 -2.77 19.16 7.82
N SER A 298 -3.51 19.17 8.93
CA SER A 298 -3.76 20.36 9.75
C SER A 298 -2.63 20.68 10.74
N TYR A 299 -1.80 19.70 11.11
CA TYR A 299 -0.69 19.90 12.05
C TYR A 299 0.27 21.02 11.63
N ASP A 300 0.61 21.07 10.34
CA ASP A 300 1.43 22.12 9.74
C ASP A 300 0.95 22.39 8.31
N ARG A 301 0.11 23.41 8.17
CA ARG A 301 -0.55 23.74 6.89
C ARG A 301 0.45 24.20 5.82
N ASP A 302 1.52 24.87 6.22
CA ASP A 302 2.54 25.36 5.29
C ASP A 302 3.38 24.19 4.77
N ALA A 303 3.78 23.28 5.66
CA ALA A 303 4.46 22.05 5.28
C ALA A 303 3.59 21.19 4.36
N THR A 304 2.32 20.99 4.71
CA THR A 304 1.34 20.24 3.91
C THR A 304 1.19 20.86 2.52
N THR A 305 0.98 22.18 2.44
CA THR A 305 0.86 22.90 1.16
C THR A 305 2.10 22.67 0.30
N HIS A 306 3.28 22.84 0.88
CA HIS A 306 4.54 22.64 0.17
C HIS A 306 4.70 21.20 -0.36
N VAL A 307 4.41 20.17 0.45
CA VAL A 307 4.51 18.77 0.02
C VAL A 307 3.56 18.48 -1.14
N TYR A 308 2.30 18.90 -1.04
CA TYR A 308 1.32 18.66 -2.11
C TYR A 308 1.65 19.45 -3.38
N GLU A 309 2.13 20.70 -3.28
CA GLU A 309 2.64 21.46 -4.43
C GLU A 309 3.87 20.82 -5.07
N TRP A 310 4.74 20.22 -4.27
CA TRP A 310 5.87 19.45 -4.78
C TRP A 310 5.41 18.17 -5.50
N LEU A 311 4.48 17.41 -4.92
CA LEU A 311 3.91 16.21 -5.55
C LEU A 311 3.21 16.52 -6.89
N ARG A 312 2.54 17.68 -7.00
CA ARG A 312 1.95 18.18 -8.27
C ARG A 312 2.98 18.46 -9.36
N ARG A 313 4.25 18.66 -9.02
CA ARG A 313 5.36 18.90 -9.96
C ARG A 313 6.20 17.65 -10.19
N GLY A 314 6.20 16.75 -9.20
CA GLY A 314 7.03 15.56 -9.18
C GLY A 314 6.53 14.44 -10.09
N ASN A 315 7.34 13.38 -10.16
CA ASN A 315 7.05 12.15 -10.91
C ASN A 315 6.85 10.93 -10.00
N ILE A 316 6.39 11.15 -8.76
CA ILE A 316 6.26 10.10 -7.73
C ILE A 316 4.78 9.82 -7.49
N SER A 317 4.42 8.54 -7.61
CA SER A 317 3.06 8.09 -7.37
C SER A 317 2.69 8.24 -5.89
N THR A 318 1.41 8.53 -5.64
CA THR A 318 0.90 8.62 -4.28
C THR A 318 -0.31 7.72 -4.11
N TYR A 319 -0.47 7.18 -2.92
CA TYR A 319 -1.66 6.45 -2.52
C TYR A 319 -2.20 7.07 -1.24
N THR A 320 -3.47 7.44 -1.23
CA THR A 320 -4.10 8.09 -0.08
C THR A 320 -5.31 7.27 0.35
N ALA A 321 -5.28 6.80 1.60
CA ALA A 321 -6.46 6.24 2.25
C ALA A 321 -7.14 7.33 3.08
N THR A 322 -8.42 7.56 2.82
CA THR A 322 -9.23 8.50 3.61
C THR A 322 -9.84 7.82 4.82
N ARG A 323 -10.47 8.60 5.71
CA ARG A 323 -11.21 8.06 6.85
C ARG A 323 -12.31 7.06 6.48
N PHE A 324 -12.90 7.15 5.28
CA PHE A 324 -14.08 6.37 4.91
C PHE A 324 -13.77 4.88 4.70
N SER A 325 -12.54 4.53 4.31
CA SER A 325 -12.12 3.13 4.18
C SER A 325 -11.99 2.48 5.56
N ALA A 326 -11.36 3.17 6.51
CA ALA A 326 -11.12 2.65 7.85
C ALA A 326 -12.39 2.51 8.68
N VAL A 327 -13.32 3.48 8.63
CA VAL A 327 -14.59 3.44 9.39
C VAL A 327 -15.43 2.21 9.04
N LYS A 328 -15.31 1.67 7.82
CA LYS A 328 -16.01 0.44 7.42
C LYS A 328 -15.24 -0.82 7.80
N ALA A 329 -13.92 -0.72 7.94
CA ALA A 329 -13.02 -1.82 8.27
C ALA A 329 -12.64 -1.81 9.76
N THR A 330 -13.59 -1.49 10.64
CA THR A 330 -13.37 -1.53 12.09
C THR A 330 -13.07 -2.94 12.55
N ILE A 331 -12.21 -3.08 13.56
CA ILE A 331 -11.92 -4.36 14.20
C ILE A 331 -12.34 -4.37 15.67
N SER A 332 -12.44 -5.57 16.25
CA SER A 332 -12.69 -5.70 17.69
C SER A 332 -11.39 -5.49 18.48
N SER A 333 -11.44 -4.75 19.59
CA SER A 333 -10.30 -4.61 20.51
C SER A 333 -9.90 -5.93 21.21
N GLN A 334 -10.71 -6.97 21.06
CA GLN A 334 -10.42 -8.31 21.57
C GLN A 334 -9.07 -8.86 21.11
N VAL A 335 -8.62 -8.54 19.89
CA VAL A 335 -7.31 -9.00 19.39
C VAL A 335 -6.16 -8.55 20.28
N PHE A 336 -6.19 -7.30 20.76
CA PHE A 336 -5.19 -6.79 21.69
C PHE A 336 -5.45 -7.26 23.11
N ARG A 337 -6.72 -7.34 23.54
CA ARG A 337 -7.07 -7.84 24.88
C ARG A 337 -6.54 -9.25 25.12
N GLU A 338 -6.81 -10.18 24.20
CA GLU A 338 -6.40 -11.58 24.33
C GLU A 338 -4.86 -11.71 24.40
N ALA A 339 -4.14 -10.91 23.61
CA ALA A 339 -2.69 -10.87 23.70
C ALA A 339 -2.18 -10.22 25.00
N ALA A 340 -2.83 -9.15 25.47
CA ALA A 340 -2.50 -8.47 26.72
C ALA A 340 -2.73 -9.37 27.95
N GLU A 341 -3.82 -10.15 27.96
CA GLU A 341 -4.16 -11.13 29.00
C GLU A 341 -3.13 -12.27 29.06
N ARG A 342 -2.61 -12.70 27.90
CA ARG A 342 -1.48 -13.64 27.84
C ARG A 342 -0.15 -13.01 28.24
N GLY A 343 -0.09 -11.70 28.44
CA GLY A 343 1.07 -11.00 28.96
C GLY A 343 1.90 -10.22 27.93
N HIS A 344 1.47 -10.13 26.66
CA HIS A 344 2.22 -9.45 25.62
C HIS A 344 2.34 -7.93 25.91
N PRO A 345 3.55 -7.36 26.08
CA PRO A 345 3.72 -5.97 26.52
C PRO A 345 3.18 -4.92 25.55
N ALA A 346 3.46 -5.05 24.25
CA ALA A 346 2.94 -4.12 23.23
C ALA A 346 1.39 -4.16 23.17
N ALA A 347 0.79 -5.36 23.18
CA ALA A 347 -0.66 -5.48 23.24
C ALA A 347 -1.27 -4.86 24.49
N ARG A 348 -0.62 -4.99 25.66
CA ARG A 348 -1.06 -4.35 26.90
C ARG A 348 -1.07 -2.83 26.77
N TYR A 349 0.01 -2.26 26.21
CA TYR A 349 0.08 -0.82 25.94
C TYR A 349 -1.07 -0.36 25.03
N VAL A 350 -1.23 -0.99 23.86
CA VAL A 350 -2.27 -0.62 22.88
C VAL A 350 -3.68 -0.78 23.45
N TYR A 351 -3.95 -1.92 24.11
CA TYR A 351 -5.27 -2.20 24.70
C TYR A 351 -5.62 -1.22 25.83
N HIS A 352 -4.66 -0.90 26.69
CA HIS A 352 -4.84 0.07 27.77
C HIS A 352 -5.10 1.47 27.22
N ALA A 353 -4.25 1.96 26.31
CA ALA A 353 -4.40 3.28 25.70
C ALA A 353 -5.75 3.42 24.98
N PHE A 354 -6.20 2.39 24.25
CA PHE A 354 -7.52 2.39 23.60
C PHE A 354 -8.65 2.49 24.62
N GLY A 355 -8.60 1.70 25.70
CA GLY A 355 -9.63 1.71 26.73
C GLY A 355 -9.77 3.07 27.42
N GLU A 356 -8.66 3.72 27.72
CA GLU A 356 -8.64 5.04 28.37
C GLU A 356 -9.06 6.17 27.41
N GLN A 357 -8.64 6.09 26.15
CA GLN A 357 -9.09 7.03 25.10
C GLN A 357 -10.61 6.98 24.93
N GLU A 358 -11.17 5.78 24.79
CA GLU A 358 -12.61 5.58 24.58
C GLU A 358 -13.42 5.92 25.84
N ARG A 359 -12.91 5.59 27.03
CA ARG A 359 -13.50 6.03 28.30
C ARG A 359 -13.59 7.54 28.36
N LYS A 360 -12.49 8.24 28.06
CA LYS A 360 -12.46 9.70 28.04
C LYS A 360 -13.49 10.24 27.05
N TYR A 361 -13.54 9.68 25.84
CA TYR A 361 -14.47 10.15 24.81
C TYR A 361 -15.93 9.94 25.23
N TYR A 362 -16.23 8.80 25.85
CA TYR A 362 -17.53 8.52 26.45
C TYR A 362 -17.87 9.51 27.58
N ASP A 363 -16.96 9.76 28.52
CA ASP A 363 -17.18 10.65 29.66
C ASP A 363 -17.40 12.11 29.23
N ASP A 364 -16.69 12.55 28.19
CA ASP A 364 -16.89 13.86 27.57
C ASP A 364 -18.25 13.93 26.88
N ALA A 365 -18.66 12.90 26.12
CA ALA A 365 -19.99 12.82 25.51
C ALA A 365 -21.12 12.75 26.56
N ALA A 366 -20.86 12.12 27.71
CA ALA A 366 -21.78 12.00 28.82
C ALA A 366 -21.98 13.32 29.59
N ASN A 367 -21.06 14.27 29.47
CA ASN A 367 -21.11 15.55 30.17
C ASN A 367 -21.37 16.72 29.20
N PRO A 368 -22.54 17.39 29.29
CA PRO A 368 -22.90 18.52 28.42
C PRO A 368 -21.90 19.69 28.39
N GLU A 369 -21.08 19.86 29.43
CA GLU A 369 -20.07 20.91 29.56
C GLU A 369 -18.72 20.53 28.94
N ARG A 370 -18.46 19.22 28.76
CA ARG A 370 -17.19 18.69 28.24
C ARG A 370 -17.29 18.17 26.80
N ARG A 371 -18.49 17.84 26.33
CA ARG A 371 -18.69 17.33 24.97
C ARG A 371 -18.11 18.25 23.89
N PHE A 372 -17.45 17.66 22.90
CA PHE A 372 -16.84 18.39 21.79
C PHE A 372 -17.85 19.24 21.01
N ARG A 373 -19.09 18.74 20.84
CA ARG A 373 -20.20 19.48 20.23
C ARG A 373 -21.52 19.15 20.92
N PRO A 374 -22.52 20.05 20.85
CA PRO A 374 -23.81 19.83 21.51
C PRO A 374 -24.57 18.55 21.12
N HIS A 375 -24.31 17.98 19.93
CA HIS A 375 -24.98 16.76 19.47
C HIS A 375 -24.14 15.49 19.72
N ILE A 376 -22.91 15.62 20.22
CA ILE A 376 -22.03 14.49 20.58
C ILE A 376 -22.34 14.16 22.03
N ASP A 377 -23.48 13.52 22.25
CA ASP A 377 -23.94 13.04 23.56
C ASP A 377 -23.83 11.50 23.69
N LYS A 378 -24.28 10.92 24.82
CA LYS A 378 -24.29 9.45 25.01
C LYS A 378 -25.04 8.71 23.89
N GLY A 379 -26.13 9.28 23.40
CA GLY A 379 -26.93 8.69 22.33
C GLY A 379 -26.15 8.68 21.03
N TRP A 380 -25.52 9.81 20.68
CA TRP A 380 -24.64 9.87 19.52
C TRP A 380 -23.46 8.90 19.62
N TYR A 381 -22.81 8.79 20.80
CA TYR A 381 -21.69 7.86 21.02
C TYR A 381 -22.15 6.41 20.83
N ALA A 382 -23.26 6.01 21.46
CA ALA A 382 -23.85 4.68 21.27
C ALA A 382 -24.18 4.38 19.79
N ASN A 383 -24.57 5.39 19.02
CA ASN A 383 -24.87 5.25 17.60
C ASN A 383 -23.63 5.04 16.72
N GLN A 384 -22.43 5.41 17.19
CA GLN A 384 -21.18 5.12 16.48
C GLN A 384 -20.75 3.65 16.61
N HIS A 385 -21.38 2.89 17.52
CA HIS A 385 -21.05 1.50 17.78
C HIS A 385 -22.22 0.58 17.40
N PRO A 386 -22.34 0.15 16.13
CA PRO A 386 -23.50 -0.60 15.64
C PRO A 386 -23.75 -1.90 16.44
N ARG A 387 -22.70 -2.58 16.89
CA ARG A 387 -22.80 -3.77 17.75
C ARG A 387 -23.54 -3.51 19.07
N TRP A 388 -23.46 -2.30 19.62
CA TRP A 388 -24.24 -1.91 20.80
C TRP A 388 -25.73 -1.86 20.45
N ARG A 389 -26.08 -1.17 19.36
CA ARG A 389 -27.47 -1.05 18.90
C ARG A 389 -28.09 -2.41 18.57
N GLU A 390 -27.33 -3.29 17.92
CA GLU A 390 -27.77 -4.66 17.63
C GLU A 390 -28.07 -5.44 18.92
N ALA A 391 -27.24 -5.29 19.95
CA ALA A 391 -27.38 -6.03 21.20
C ALA A 391 -28.37 -5.42 22.20
N ARG A 392 -28.56 -4.10 22.19
CA ARG A 392 -29.27 -3.34 23.24
C ARG A 392 -30.37 -2.42 22.71
N GLY A 393 -30.59 -2.38 21.38
CA GLY A 393 -31.56 -1.49 20.75
C GLY A 393 -31.20 -0.02 20.95
N ASP A 394 -32.19 0.81 21.28
CA ASP A 394 -32.01 2.25 21.56
C ASP A 394 -31.67 2.54 23.03
N ALA A 395 -31.38 1.52 23.86
CA ALA A 395 -30.97 1.74 25.24
C ALA A 395 -29.64 2.51 25.29
N LEU A 396 -29.57 3.51 26.17
CA LEU A 396 -28.35 4.26 26.41
C LEU A 396 -27.45 3.50 27.40
N PRO A 397 -26.14 3.43 27.18
CA PRO A 397 -25.21 2.89 28.18
C PRO A 397 -25.22 3.77 29.43
N GLU A 398 -25.31 3.15 30.61
CA GLU A 398 -25.27 3.88 31.89
C GLU A 398 -23.84 4.29 32.21
N THR A 399 -22.90 3.37 31.97
CA THR A 399 -21.46 3.50 32.20
C THR A 399 -20.66 3.20 30.92
N PHE A 400 -19.36 3.52 30.92
CA PHE A 400 -18.48 3.12 29.83
C PHE A 400 -18.32 1.59 29.77
N GLU A 401 -18.26 0.93 30.93
CA GLU A 401 -18.13 -0.52 31.05
C GLU A 401 -19.25 -1.29 30.33
N ASP A 402 -20.45 -0.71 30.27
CA ASP A 402 -21.58 -1.31 29.55
C ASP A 402 -21.29 -1.41 28.05
N ILE A 403 -20.76 -0.33 27.46
CA ILE A 403 -20.56 -0.21 26.01
C ILE A 403 -19.20 -0.72 25.55
N GLN A 404 -18.19 -0.72 26.42
CA GLN A 404 -16.80 -1.11 26.12
C GLN A 404 -16.68 -2.40 25.29
N PRO A 405 -17.42 -3.51 25.56
CA PRO A 405 -17.32 -4.74 24.76
C PRO A 405 -17.76 -4.60 23.29
N PHE A 406 -18.51 -3.54 22.97
CA PHE A 406 -19.10 -3.28 21.65
C PHE A 406 -18.32 -2.23 20.86
N VAL A 407 -17.42 -1.48 21.51
CA VAL A 407 -16.59 -0.46 20.88
C VAL A 407 -15.62 -1.11 19.89
N GLY A 408 -15.66 -0.66 18.64
CA GLY A 408 -14.74 -1.09 17.59
C GLY A 408 -13.56 -0.14 17.46
N MET A 409 -12.40 -0.66 17.08
CA MET A 409 -11.21 0.13 16.77
C MET A 409 -11.25 0.52 15.29
N THR A 410 -11.18 1.82 15.01
CA THR A 410 -10.98 2.33 13.64
C THR A 410 -9.49 2.58 13.45
N LEU A 411 -8.86 1.85 12.55
CA LEU A 411 -7.40 1.88 12.37
C LEU A 411 -7.02 2.57 11.07
N TYR A 412 -7.03 3.91 11.04
CA TYR A 412 -6.83 4.67 9.80
C TYR A 412 -5.44 4.41 9.21
N ASP A 413 -4.43 4.46 10.07
CA ASP A 413 -3.04 4.35 9.65
C ASP A 413 -2.66 2.93 9.24
N VAL A 414 -3.28 1.92 9.85
CA VAL A 414 -3.14 0.52 9.41
C VAL A 414 -3.67 0.36 7.99
N VAL A 415 -4.83 0.93 7.67
CA VAL A 415 -5.42 0.87 6.33
C VAL A 415 -4.53 1.58 5.30
N ALA A 416 -4.02 2.77 5.61
CA ALA A 416 -3.09 3.49 4.74
C ALA A 416 -1.76 2.74 4.56
N GLY A 417 -1.18 2.30 5.68
CA GLY A 417 0.13 1.68 5.72
C GLY A 417 0.18 0.27 5.12
N LEU A 418 -0.88 -0.54 5.26
CA LEU A 418 -0.97 -1.88 4.67
C LEU A 418 -1.01 -1.86 3.15
N LEU A 419 -1.48 -0.77 2.53
CA LEU A 419 -1.46 -0.69 1.07
C LEU A 419 -0.04 -0.76 0.52
N CYS A 420 0.94 -0.17 1.21
CA CYS A 420 2.34 -0.14 0.79
C CYS A 420 2.95 -1.53 0.54
N PRO A 421 2.93 -2.47 1.51
CA PRO A 421 3.42 -3.83 1.28
C PRO A 421 2.52 -4.64 0.36
N LEU A 422 1.21 -4.37 0.34
CA LEU A 422 0.26 -5.24 -0.37
C LEU A 422 0.06 -4.87 -1.84
N GLN A 423 0.28 -3.63 -2.28
CA GLN A 423 0.03 -3.14 -3.66
C GLN A 423 0.65 -4.01 -4.77
N GLU A 424 1.71 -4.71 -4.41
CA GLU A 424 2.54 -5.53 -5.25
C GLU A 424 1.94 -6.95 -5.43
N TYR A 425 1.03 -7.37 -4.56
CA TYR A 425 0.40 -8.70 -4.59
C TYR A 425 -0.88 -8.71 -5.41
N ASN A 426 -1.13 -9.79 -6.16
CA ASN A 426 -2.32 -9.90 -7.00
C ASN A 426 -3.64 -9.83 -6.21
N PHE A 427 -3.65 -10.36 -4.98
CA PHE A 427 -4.84 -10.33 -4.12
C PHE A 427 -5.19 -8.92 -3.63
N VAL A 428 -4.30 -7.92 -3.79
CA VAL A 428 -4.57 -6.56 -3.32
C VAL A 428 -5.83 -5.99 -3.94
N LYS A 429 -6.16 -6.38 -5.18
CA LYS A 429 -7.37 -5.96 -5.90
C LYS A 429 -8.66 -6.48 -5.26
N HIS A 430 -8.59 -7.55 -4.47
CA HIS A 430 -9.71 -8.05 -3.68
C HIS A 430 -9.91 -7.29 -2.37
N ILE A 431 -8.86 -6.62 -1.87
CA ILE A 431 -8.89 -5.81 -0.65
C ILE A 431 -9.17 -4.35 -0.99
N TYR A 432 -8.34 -3.77 -1.87
CA TYR A 432 -8.33 -2.38 -2.30
C TYR A 432 -8.68 -2.26 -3.77
N GLN A 433 -9.60 -1.36 -4.08
CA GLN A 433 -9.96 -0.94 -5.43
C GLN A 433 -9.68 0.56 -5.56
N PRO A 434 -8.39 0.95 -5.58
CA PRO A 434 -8.02 2.35 -5.57
C PRO A 434 -8.51 3.06 -6.83
N HIS A 435 -9.00 4.28 -6.66
CA HIS A 435 -9.36 5.14 -7.76
C HIS A 435 -8.15 5.85 -8.30
N GLU A 436 -7.79 5.51 -9.54
CA GLU A 436 -6.68 6.10 -10.24
C GLU A 436 -7.06 7.47 -10.81
N GLN A 437 -6.31 8.49 -10.42
CA GLN A 437 -6.30 9.80 -11.06
C GLN A 437 -4.95 10.00 -11.73
N LYS A 438 -4.95 9.99 -13.07
CA LYS A 438 -3.77 10.32 -13.86
C LYS A 438 -3.66 11.83 -14.00
N ILE A 439 -2.58 12.40 -13.51
CA ILE A 439 -2.24 13.82 -13.68
C ILE A 439 -1.12 13.91 -14.72
N LEU A 440 -1.27 14.78 -15.70
CA LEU A 440 -0.23 15.04 -16.70
C LEU A 440 0.62 16.23 -16.22
N ILE A 441 1.87 15.96 -15.87
CA ILE A 441 2.81 16.94 -15.33
C ILE A 441 4.02 17.00 -16.28
N GLY A 442 4.23 18.14 -16.95
CA GLY A 442 5.36 18.30 -17.88
C GLY A 442 5.41 17.26 -19.01
N GLY A 443 4.24 16.74 -19.43
CA GLY A 443 4.13 15.67 -20.44
C GLY A 443 4.31 14.25 -19.91
N LYS A 444 4.65 14.06 -18.63
CA LYS A 444 4.69 12.76 -17.96
C LYS A 444 3.38 12.50 -17.23
N LYS A 445 2.86 11.28 -17.31
CA LYS A 445 1.69 10.84 -16.53
C LYS A 445 2.18 10.29 -15.20
N VAL A 446 1.64 10.83 -14.11
CA VAL A 446 1.87 10.34 -12.75
C VAL A 446 0.54 9.84 -12.21
N ASP A 447 0.56 8.67 -11.60
CA ASP A 447 -0.63 8.02 -11.07
C ASP A 447 -0.78 8.35 -9.58
N HIS A 448 -1.92 8.94 -9.24
CA HIS A 448 -2.31 9.22 -7.86
C HIS A 448 -3.57 8.44 -7.54
N TYR A 449 -3.52 7.67 -6.45
CA TYR A 449 -4.56 6.73 -6.06
C TYR A 449 -5.28 7.22 -4.80
N VAL A 450 -6.61 7.18 -4.82
CA VAL A 450 -7.45 7.46 -3.64
C VAL A 450 -8.26 6.24 -3.27
N ILE A 451 -8.29 5.94 -1.98
CA ILE A 451 -9.05 4.85 -1.40
C ILE A 451 -10.02 5.41 -0.37
N GLY A 452 -11.30 5.11 -0.56
CA GLY A 452 -12.36 5.55 0.34
C GLY A 452 -12.89 6.92 -0.04
N ARG A 453 -13.32 7.14 -1.30
CA ARG A 453 -13.95 8.42 -1.63
C ARG A 453 -15.30 8.57 -0.91
N PRO A 454 -15.65 9.77 -0.42
CA PRO A 454 -17.04 10.04 -0.05
C PRO A 454 -17.90 9.72 -1.29
N GLY A 455 -19.04 9.05 -1.09
CA GLY A 455 -19.95 8.76 -2.20
C GLY A 455 -20.29 10.04 -2.98
N ASP A 456 -20.72 9.89 -4.23
CA ASP A 456 -21.01 10.97 -5.21
C ASP A 456 -22.12 11.95 -4.81
N GLY A 457 -22.47 12.07 -3.52
CA GLY A 457 -23.61 12.83 -3.02
C GLY A 457 -24.97 12.19 -3.32
N ALA A 458 -25.04 11.24 -4.26
CA ALA A 458 -26.25 10.47 -4.59
C ALA A 458 -26.40 9.19 -3.75
N GLY A 459 -25.60 9.05 -2.68
CA GLY A 459 -25.64 7.90 -1.78
C GLY A 459 -25.01 6.63 -2.34
N LYS A 460 -24.40 6.66 -3.54
CA LYS A 460 -23.64 5.51 -4.06
C LYS A 460 -22.26 5.50 -3.43
N THR A 461 -22.07 4.62 -2.45
CA THR A 461 -20.73 4.27 -1.97
C THR A 461 -20.02 3.54 -3.10
N ILE A 462 -18.90 4.08 -3.54
CA ILE A 462 -18.01 3.35 -4.44
C ILE A 462 -17.26 2.32 -3.56
N PRO A 463 -17.28 1.03 -3.90
CA PRO A 463 -16.65 -0.01 -3.10
C PRO A 463 -15.13 0.02 -3.30
N ASP A 464 -14.48 1.08 -2.82
CA ASP A 464 -13.02 1.28 -2.93
C ASP A 464 -12.24 0.27 -2.07
N VAL A 465 -12.92 -0.41 -1.15
CA VAL A 465 -12.36 -1.39 -0.22
C VAL A 465 -13.37 -2.49 0.06
N ASN A 466 -12.94 -3.75 0.00
CA ASN A 466 -13.62 -4.86 0.63
C ASN A 466 -13.35 -4.83 2.13
N HIS A 467 -14.18 -4.08 2.86
CA HIS A 467 -13.96 -3.75 4.26
C HIS A 467 -14.01 -4.98 5.17
N GLU A 468 -14.85 -5.98 4.88
CA GLU A 468 -14.90 -7.23 5.63
C GLU A 468 -13.59 -8.01 5.48
N LEU A 469 -13.12 -8.20 4.24
CA LEU A 469 -11.85 -8.87 3.99
C LEU A 469 -10.68 -8.08 4.60
N LEU A 470 -10.67 -6.75 4.48
CA LEU A 470 -9.64 -5.91 5.06
C LEU A 470 -9.60 -6.02 6.60
N SER A 471 -10.74 -5.92 7.28
CA SER A 471 -10.84 -6.13 8.73
C SER A 471 -10.29 -7.50 9.13
N ASN A 472 -10.67 -8.56 8.41
CA ASN A 472 -10.22 -9.91 8.72
C ASN A 472 -8.71 -10.07 8.49
N VAL A 473 -8.15 -9.50 7.41
CA VAL A 473 -6.70 -9.49 7.15
C VAL A 473 -5.96 -8.76 8.27
N ILE A 474 -6.45 -7.60 8.71
CA ILE A 474 -5.85 -6.83 9.81
C ILE A 474 -5.88 -7.68 11.10
N VAL A 475 -7.02 -8.27 11.45
CA VAL A 475 -7.15 -9.13 12.63
C VAL A 475 -6.18 -10.30 12.56
N GLN A 476 -6.09 -11.01 11.43
CA GLN A 476 -5.19 -12.14 11.26
C GLN A 476 -3.72 -11.72 11.40
N LEU A 477 -3.32 -10.60 10.79
CA LEU A 477 -1.95 -10.07 10.93
C LEU A 477 -1.62 -9.71 12.39
N LEU A 478 -2.54 -9.08 13.10
CA LEU A 478 -2.37 -8.73 14.52
C LEU A 478 -2.31 -9.99 15.40
N GLN A 479 -3.21 -10.96 15.20
CA GLN A 479 -3.21 -12.21 15.95
C GLN A 479 -1.92 -12.98 15.78
N GLU A 480 -1.42 -13.08 14.55
CA GLU A 480 -0.16 -13.76 14.23
C GLU A 480 1.03 -13.01 14.84
N GLY A 481 1.11 -11.69 14.65
CA GLY A 481 2.18 -10.88 15.20
C GLY A 481 2.23 -10.89 16.73
N LEU A 482 1.08 -10.94 17.39
CA LEU A 482 0.97 -10.95 18.85
C LEU A 482 0.90 -12.37 19.45
N SER A 483 1.00 -13.42 18.64
CA SER A 483 0.94 -14.81 19.12
C SER A 483 2.21 -15.21 19.88
N GLU A 484 3.37 -14.70 19.44
CA GLU A 484 4.66 -14.96 20.04
C GLU A 484 4.80 -14.20 21.35
N ILE A 485 4.82 -14.93 22.47
CA ILE A 485 5.30 -14.39 23.74
C ILE A 485 6.72 -14.86 23.86
N GLU A 486 7.67 -13.95 23.76
CA GLU A 486 9.02 -14.22 24.24
C GLU A 486 8.89 -14.61 25.71
N THR A 487 9.16 -15.87 26.01
CA THR A 487 9.38 -16.33 27.37
C THR A 487 10.72 -15.75 27.78
N VAL A 488 10.69 -14.51 28.30
CA VAL A 488 11.86 -13.78 28.81
C VAL A 488 12.45 -14.52 30.01
#